data_AF-A0AAV3XVX4-F1
#
_entry.id   AF-A0AAV3XVX4-F1
#
_cell.length_a   1.000
_cell.length_b   1.000
_cell.length_c   1.000
_cell.angle_alpha   90.00
_cell.angle_beta   90.00
_cell.angle_gamma   90.00
#
_symmetry.space_group_name_H-M   'P 1'
#
loop_
_entity.id
_entity.type
_entity.pdbx_description
1 polymer ?
#
loop_
_entity_poly.entity_id
_entity_poly.type
_entity_poly.pdbx_seq_one_letter_code
_entity_poly.pdbx_strand_id
1 'polypeptide(L)'
;MNALNFTFSPLPYHHIQVGCEVRTFYVGNEAQISGDLKSNVYYVGITMNPPKMIVSEKNFEEKLTISSTIPVLCDHNTECCITFKLDTDATQDVSIQSMCDYKLCDTDWDHATSSATIEVPMLANQDMIKDGNKQLLLTFEDLIPAGGGPYQRAFEGHKPSQIQIDVEDMETSHCSMTGDPHIHGFDYQTYHLYKTGDFVAYEVKSRDFQIMIRTWACNRVACICGVTIRERNDIIKINECDQAIRGRHTSPTIEIANQLSEGTIIQRSTNGRHIGVYLPSGSEIKLDVTNWYMNLFITTPGTDRKMATGLCGTNDGNPDNEFTHPDGFQDPICAPRARGCIPDSFEEGWRSAKRDSLFENVPPVVPTQPEIKYCACKDNHHGSPAINCTVRENLPTSRLACPNCPTVTNRFRPNFLMGKGWNKRAAVFDDVDIPDLPYTQVDIPGDTIQMDYTDFKDDTDIDTAHNTRIASNDGGFSYKKLLSGLRQAVS
;
A
#
# COMPACT_ATOMS: atom_id res chain seq x y z
N MET A 1 -44.58 57.97 15.49
CA MET A 1 -44.12 56.85 14.65
C MET A 1 -42.68 56.60 15.04
N ASN A 2 -42.39 55.45 15.65
CA ASN A 2 -41.03 55.09 16.08
C ASN A 2 -40.28 54.57 14.84
N ALA A 3 -39.10 55.12 14.55
CA ALA A 3 -38.21 54.57 13.52
C ALA A 3 -37.24 53.61 14.20
N LEU A 4 -37.17 52.38 13.69
CA LEU A 4 -36.16 51.39 14.07
C LEU A 4 -35.04 51.47 13.03
N ASN A 5 -33.86 51.93 13.43
CA ASN A 5 -32.66 51.82 12.60
C ASN A 5 -31.83 50.64 13.11
N PHE A 6 -31.54 49.69 12.22
CA PHE A 6 -30.62 48.59 12.47
C PHE A 6 -29.23 49.00 12.00
N THR A 7 -28.27 49.05 12.92
CA THR A 7 -26.85 49.28 12.61
C THR A 7 -26.09 47.98 12.83
N PHE A 8 -25.60 47.38 11.75
CA PHE A 8 -24.74 46.20 11.79
C PHE A 8 -23.28 46.68 11.91
N SER A 9 -22.68 46.46 13.07
CA SER A 9 -21.27 46.76 13.32
C SER A 9 -20.50 45.45 13.45
N PRO A 10 -19.65 45.06 12.47
CA PRO A 10 -18.80 43.90 12.62
C PRO A 10 -17.79 44.15 13.75
N LEU A 11 -17.71 43.23 14.72
CA LEU A 11 -16.74 43.34 15.82
C LEU A 11 -15.34 43.00 15.31
N PRO A 12 -14.30 43.82 15.62
CA PRO A 12 -12.98 43.67 15.03
C PRO A 12 -12.12 42.75 15.89
N TYR A 13 -12.27 41.44 15.75
CA TYR A 13 -11.26 40.47 16.20
C TYR A 13 -11.22 39.31 15.21
N HIS A 14 -10.10 38.59 15.18
CA HIS A 14 -9.77 37.44 14.34
C HIS A 14 -10.73 36.22 14.45
N HIS A 15 -11.98 36.43 14.85
CA HIS A 15 -13.06 35.46 14.94
C HIS A 15 -14.31 36.07 14.32
N ILE A 16 -14.78 35.48 13.22
CA ILE A 16 -15.91 35.96 12.42
C ILE A 16 -17.20 35.68 13.19
N GLN A 17 -17.49 36.59 14.11
CA GLN A 17 -18.62 36.51 15.01
C GLN A 17 -19.57 37.67 14.70
N VAL A 18 -20.80 37.35 14.28
CA VAL A 18 -21.80 38.33 13.87
C VAL A 18 -22.89 38.41 14.93
N GLY A 19 -23.14 39.63 15.39
CA GLY A 19 -24.24 39.98 16.27
C GLY A 19 -24.86 41.30 15.81
N CYS A 20 -26.08 41.57 16.26
CA CYS A 20 -26.82 42.79 15.96
C CYS A 20 -26.90 43.68 17.19
N GLU A 21 -26.80 44.98 16.97
CA GLU A 21 -27.10 46.00 17.98
C GLU A 21 -28.18 46.93 17.46
N VAL A 22 -29.23 47.11 18.25
CA VAL A 22 -30.36 47.97 17.91
C VAL A 22 -30.47 49.11 18.90
N ARG A 23 -30.66 50.31 18.36
CA ARG A 23 -30.95 51.52 19.13
C ARG A 23 -32.23 52.15 18.59
N THR A 24 -32.95 52.82 19.47
CA THR A 24 -34.21 53.49 19.12
C THR A 24 -34.09 54.98 19.37
N PHE A 25 -34.74 55.79 18.53
CA PHE A 25 -34.85 57.25 18.69
C PHE A 25 -36.22 57.71 18.22
N TYR A 26 -36.61 58.92 18.61
CA TYR A 26 -37.85 59.52 18.15
C TYR A 26 -37.63 60.30 16.86
N VAL A 27 -38.49 60.08 15.86
CA VAL A 27 -38.48 60.83 14.60
C VAL A 27 -38.66 62.33 14.92
N GLY A 28 -37.69 63.16 14.52
CA GLY A 28 -37.62 64.59 14.84
C GLY A 28 -36.76 64.93 16.07
N ASN A 29 -36.22 63.94 16.78
CA ASN A 29 -35.25 64.11 17.86
C ASN A 29 -34.20 62.98 17.85
N GLU A 30 -33.37 62.97 16.82
CA GLU A 30 -32.30 61.98 16.60
C GLU A 30 -31.17 62.05 17.64
N ALA A 31 -31.12 63.13 18.43
CA ALA A 31 -30.14 63.33 19.50
C ALA A 31 -30.44 62.51 20.77
N GLN A 32 -31.69 62.06 20.96
CA GLN A 32 -32.06 61.16 22.05
C GLN A 32 -32.15 59.71 21.56
N ILE A 33 -31.06 58.98 21.80
CA ILE A 33 -30.89 57.58 21.42
C ILE A 33 -31.02 56.71 22.68
N SER A 34 -31.74 55.60 22.58
CA SER A 34 -31.84 54.61 23.66
C SER A 34 -30.50 53.93 23.95
N GLY A 35 -30.40 53.24 25.08
CA GLY A 35 -29.33 52.28 25.29
C GLY A 35 -29.37 51.13 24.26
N ASP A 36 -28.25 50.42 24.19
CA ASP A 36 -27.98 49.40 23.19
C ASP A 36 -28.68 48.08 23.55
N LEU A 37 -29.52 47.56 22.65
CA LEU A 37 -30.02 46.19 22.73
C LEU A 37 -29.16 45.30 21.83
N LYS A 38 -28.48 44.33 22.43
CA LYS A 38 -27.54 43.44 21.74
C LYS A 38 -28.14 42.05 21.58
N SER A 39 -28.00 41.47 20.40
CA SER A 39 -28.31 40.05 20.18
C SER A 39 -27.20 39.16 20.73
N ASN A 40 -27.47 37.85 20.79
CA ASN A 40 -26.41 36.87 20.84
C ASN A 40 -25.58 36.90 19.54
N VAL A 41 -24.39 36.35 19.63
CA VAL A 41 -23.38 36.38 18.57
C VAL A 41 -23.22 34.98 17.99
N TYR A 42 -23.12 34.88 16.68
CA TYR A 42 -23.01 33.62 15.96
C TYR A 42 -21.74 33.58 15.11
N TYR A 43 -21.13 32.41 15.00
CA TYR A 43 -20.01 32.21 14.09
C TYR A 43 -20.51 32.18 12.64
N VAL A 44 -19.89 32.99 11.79
CA VAL A 44 -20.20 33.06 10.36
C VAL A 44 -18.93 32.67 9.61
N GLY A 45 -18.91 31.52 8.96
CA GLY A 45 -17.72 31.10 8.23
C GLY A 45 -17.75 29.64 7.83
N ILE A 46 -16.61 29.21 7.30
CA ILE A 46 -16.37 27.84 6.88
C ILE A 46 -15.40 27.20 7.86
N THR A 47 -15.76 26.04 8.40
CA THR A 47 -14.94 25.25 9.30
C THR A 47 -14.68 23.87 8.72
N MET A 48 -13.61 23.26 9.23
CA MET A 48 -13.11 21.97 8.80
C MET A 48 -12.92 21.10 10.04
N ASN A 49 -13.45 19.88 10.01
CA ASN A 49 -13.37 18.95 11.12
C ASN A 49 -12.99 17.54 10.62
N PRO A 50 -11.98 16.88 11.21
CA PRO A 50 -11.14 17.37 12.30
C PRO A 50 -10.16 18.48 11.86
N PRO A 51 -9.65 19.33 12.78
CA PRO A 51 -8.69 20.39 12.46
C PRO A 51 -7.29 19.84 12.09
N LYS A 52 -7.04 18.58 12.44
CA LYS A 52 -5.88 17.79 12.06
C LYS A 52 -6.37 16.39 11.74
N MET A 53 -5.95 15.84 10.61
CA MET A 53 -6.31 14.51 10.17
C MET A 53 -5.12 13.56 10.33
N ILE A 54 -5.40 12.30 10.63
CA ILE A 54 -4.40 11.23 10.65
C ILE A 54 -4.89 10.16 9.68
N VAL A 55 -4.20 9.95 8.57
CA VAL A 55 -4.49 8.85 7.64
C VAL A 55 -3.39 7.81 7.77
N SER A 56 -3.74 6.53 7.62
CA SER A 56 -2.77 5.44 7.72
C SER A 56 -2.79 4.62 6.44
N GLU A 57 -1.63 4.13 6.03
CA GLU A 57 -1.49 3.16 4.94
C GLU A 57 -2.22 1.83 5.22
N LYS A 58 -2.80 1.64 6.41
CA LYS A 58 -3.57 0.46 6.82
C LYS A 58 -4.95 0.30 6.16
N ASN A 59 -5.25 1.01 5.07
CA ASN A 59 -6.57 1.09 4.44
C ASN A 59 -7.66 1.62 5.40
N PHE A 60 -7.45 2.83 5.93
CA PHE A 60 -8.50 3.56 6.64
C PHE A 60 -8.89 4.81 5.85
N GLU A 61 -10.17 4.89 5.47
CA GLU A 61 -10.77 6.11 4.92
C GLU A 61 -11.08 7.06 6.07
N GLU A 62 -10.40 8.20 6.11
CA GLU A 62 -10.79 9.30 6.98
C GLU A 62 -11.61 10.31 6.20
N LYS A 63 -12.57 10.94 6.88
CA LYS A 63 -13.46 11.91 6.26
C LYS A 63 -13.24 13.28 6.85
N LEU A 64 -12.84 14.22 6.00
CA LEU A 64 -12.85 15.63 6.34
C LEU A 64 -14.26 16.18 6.11
N THR A 65 -14.88 16.69 7.18
CA THR A 65 -16.15 17.41 7.06
C THR A 65 -15.87 18.89 6.89
N ILE A 66 -16.33 19.48 5.79
CA ILE A 66 -16.34 20.93 5.59
C ILE A 66 -17.74 21.43 5.90
N SER A 67 -17.85 22.40 6.79
CA SER A 67 -19.14 22.98 7.23
C SER A 67 -19.16 24.48 6.98
N SER A 68 -20.24 25.00 6.41
CA SER A 68 -20.49 26.44 6.24
C SER A 68 -21.71 26.87 7.03
N THR A 69 -21.57 27.90 7.86
CA THR A 69 -22.71 28.61 8.45
C THR A 69 -23.18 29.78 7.56
N ILE A 70 -22.56 29.97 6.40
CA ILE A 70 -22.99 30.91 5.36
C ILE A 70 -23.80 30.13 4.33
N PRO A 71 -25.11 30.41 4.17
CA PRO A 71 -25.92 29.75 3.16
C PRO A 71 -25.48 30.14 1.76
N VAL A 72 -25.49 29.18 0.83
CA VAL A 72 -25.26 29.45 -0.59
C VAL A 72 -26.58 29.97 -1.18
N LEU A 73 -26.57 31.22 -1.64
CA LEU A 73 -27.75 31.90 -2.19
C LEU A 73 -27.46 32.36 -3.61
N CYS A 74 -28.42 32.16 -4.52
CA CYS A 74 -28.28 32.48 -5.93
C CYS A 74 -29.57 33.08 -6.49
N ASP A 75 -29.41 33.95 -7.49
CA ASP A 75 -30.56 34.58 -8.17
C ASP A 75 -31.08 33.71 -9.34
N HIS A 76 -30.26 32.78 -9.85
CA HIS A 76 -30.62 31.85 -10.92
C HIS A 76 -30.17 30.41 -10.61
N ASN A 77 -30.94 29.42 -11.07
CA ASN A 77 -30.95 28.06 -10.51
C ASN A 77 -30.23 26.99 -11.35
N THR A 78 -29.31 27.36 -12.25
CA THR A 78 -28.67 26.35 -13.11
C THR A 78 -27.58 25.53 -12.39
N GLU A 79 -26.94 26.10 -11.36
CA GLU A 79 -26.08 25.38 -10.40
C GLU A 79 -25.74 26.32 -9.22
N CYS A 80 -26.50 26.27 -8.12
CA CYS A 80 -26.31 27.16 -6.97
C CYS A 80 -25.38 26.55 -5.92
N CYS A 81 -24.07 26.63 -6.16
CA CYS A 81 -23.07 25.96 -5.34
C CYS A 81 -21.80 26.80 -5.19
N ILE A 82 -21.03 26.51 -4.13
CA ILE A 82 -19.62 26.90 -4.02
C ILE A 82 -18.75 25.65 -4.20
N THR A 83 -17.66 25.77 -4.95
CA THR A 83 -16.75 24.65 -5.20
C THR A 83 -15.47 24.81 -4.39
N PHE A 84 -15.15 23.76 -3.63
CA PHE A 84 -13.88 23.55 -2.95
C PHE A 84 -12.97 22.74 -3.86
N LYS A 85 -11.95 23.41 -4.41
CA LYS A 85 -10.96 22.78 -5.30
C LYS A 85 -9.67 22.52 -4.55
N LEU A 86 -9.23 21.26 -4.54
CA LEU A 86 -7.98 20.82 -3.92
C LEU A 86 -6.78 21.31 -4.72
N ASP A 87 -5.79 21.85 -4.03
CA ASP A 87 -4.54 22.33 -4.59
C ASP A 87 -3.53 21.18 -4.72
N THR A 88 -3.05 20.94 -5.94
CA THR A 88 -2.41 19.68 -6.36
C THR A 88 -0.93 19.58 -5.99
N ASP A 89 -0.28 20.68 -5.62
CA ASP A 89 1.14 20.68 -5.22
C ASP A 89 1.35 20.08 -3.82
N ALA A 90 0.28 19.91 -3.04
CA ALA A 90 0.30 19.39 -1.68
C ALA A 90 -0.01 17.87 -1.56
N THR A 91 -0.32 17.19 -2.66
CA THR A 91 -0.95 15.85 -2.65
C THR A 91 -0.06 14.73 -3.18
N GLN A 92 1.27 14.84 -3.04
CA GLN A 92 2.18 13.81 -3.60
C GLN A 92 2.12 12.48 -2.83
N ASP A 93 1.71 12.52 -1.56
CA ASP A 93 1.66 11.38 -0.63
C ASP A 93 0.23 11.06 -0.10
N VAL A 94 -0.81 11.75 -0.60
CA VAL A 94 -2.22 11.52 -0.21
C VAL A 94 -3.09 11.42 -1.46
N SER A 95 -3.93 10.39 -1.50
CA SER A 95 -4.93 10.18 -2.55
C SER A 95 -6.29 10.64 -2.07
N ILE A 96 -7.12 10.99 -3.04
CA ILE A 96 -8.57 11.10 -2.86
C ILE A 96 -9.28 10.02 -3.67
N GLN A 97 -10.50 9.68 -3.27
CA GLN A 97 -11.16 8.48 -3.78
C GLN A 97 -11.78 8.65 -5.18
N SER A 98 -12.18 9.87 -5.57
CA SER A 98 -12.94 10.03 -6.82
C SER A 98 -12.96 11.42 -7.46
N MET A 99 -12.82 12.51 -6.70
CA MET A 99 -13.00 13.86 -7.23
C MET A 99 -12.15 14.92 -6.52
N CYS A 100 -11.57 15.86 -7.27
CA CYS A 100 -10.75 16.97 -6.75
C CYS A 100 -11.56 18.23 -6.42
N ASP A 101 -12.81 18.26 -6.89
CA ASP A 101 -13.73 19.38 -6.77
C ASP A 101 -14.95 18.93 -5.96
N TYR A 102 -15.15 19.52 -4.79
CA TYR A 102 -16.29 19.21 -3.92
C TYR A 102 -17.24 20.41 -3.88
N LYS A 103 -18.52 20.18 -4.16
CA LYS A 103 -19.52 21.23 -4.23
C LYS A 103 -20.36 21.25 -2.96
N LEU A 104 -20.53 22.44 -2.38
CA LEU A 104 -21.50 22.72 -1.33
C LEU A 104 -22.60 23.59 -1.95
N CYS A 105 -23.81 23.07 -2.02
CA CYS A 105 -24.93 23.68 -2.72
C CYS A 105 -25.99 24.22 -1.77
N ASP A 106 -26.93 25.01 -2.29
CA ASP A 106 -28.11 25.48 -1.56
C ASP A 106 -28.94 24.33 -0.97
N THR A 107 -28.99 23.19 -1.67
CA THR A 107 -29.68 21.97 -1.23
C THR A 107 -29.04 21.30 -0.01
N ASP A 108 -27.77 21.60 0.30
CA ASP A 108 -27.06 21.00 1.43
C ASP A 108 -27.32 21.75 2.74
N TRP A 109 -28.10 22.84 2.69
CA TRP A 109 -28.43 23.65 3.85
C TRP A 109 -29.42 22.95 4.79
N ASP A 110 -28.98 22.67 6.02
CA ASP A 110 -29.83 22.18 7.09
C ASP A 110 -30.35 23.33 7.95
N HIS A 111 -31.67 23.54 7.92
CA HIS A 111 -32.34 24.55 8.73
C HIS A 111 -32.29 24.28 10.23
N ALA A 112 -32.16 23.03 10.68
CA ALA A 112 -32.12 22.68 12.09
C ALA A 112 -30.78 23.07 12.72
N THR A 113 -29.68 22.81 12.02
CA THR A 113 -28.32 23.16 12.44
C THR A 113 -27.86 24.53 11.95
N SER A 114 -28.60 25.14 11.02
CA SER A 114 -28.22 26.40 10.34
C SER A 114 -26.84 26.31 9.70
N SER A 115 -26.56 25.18 9.04
CA SER A 115 -25.29 24.91 8.39
C SER A 115 -25.46 23.99 7.18
N ALA A 116 -24.56 24.11 6.22
CA ALA A 116 -24.41 23.16 5.12
C ALA A 116 -23.09 22.40 5.27
N THR A 117 -23.09 21.10 4.97
CA THR A 117 -21.91 20.23 5.17
C THR A 117 -21.64 19.33 3.98
N ILE A 118 -20.36 19.12 3.65
CA ILE A 118 -19.87 18.12 2.68
C ILE A 118 -18.76 17.27 3.30
N GLU A 119 -18.58 16.05 2.79
CA GLU A 119 -17.52 15.13 3.19
C GLU A 119 -16.48 15.00 2.07
N VAL A 120 -15.20 15.11 2.44
CA VAL A 120 -14.05 14.87 1.57
C VAL A 120 -13.34 13.61 2.06
N PRO A 121 -13.47 12.46 1.37
CA PRO A 121 -12.83 11.22 1.75
C PRO A 121 -11.34 11.25 1.38
N MET A 122 -10.49 10.92 2.35
CA MET A 122 -9.03 10.95 2.26
C MET A 122 -8.44 9.57 2.53
N LEU A 123 -7.41 9.22 1.76
CA LEU A 123 -6.70 7.96 1.87
C LEU A 123 -5.18 8.22 1.85
N ALA A 124 -4.44 7.50 2.69
CA ALA A 124 -2.99 7.47 2.59
C ALA A 124 -2.56 6.68 1.34
N ASN A 125 -1.56 7.17 0.63
CA ASN A 125 -0.91 6.42 -0.45
C ASN A 125 -0.17 5.24 0.16
N GLN A 126 -0.37 4.03 -0.36
CA GLN A 126 0.48 2.89 -0.01
C GLN A 126 1.72 2.93 -0.91
N ASP A 127 2.76 3.66 -0.51
CA ASP A 127 3.96 3.81 -1.35
C ASP A 127 4.94 2.62 -1.23
N MET A 128 4.65 1.72 -0.28
CA MET A 128 5.38 0.48 -0.03
C MET A 128 6.84 0.71 0.36
N ILE A 129 7.15 1.86 0.97
CA ILE A 129 8.48 2.23 1.40
C ILE A 129 8.42 2.68 2.86
N LYS A 130 9.33 2.14 3.66
CA LYS A 130 9.55 2.67 5.01
C LYS A 130 10.32 3.98 4.93
N ASP A 131 9.61 5.11 4.87
CA ASP A 131 10.20 6.45 4.93
C ASP A 131 9.74 7.28 6.13
N GLY A 132 8.93 6.69 7.02
CA GLY A 132 8.47 7.27 8.26
C GLY A 132 7.26 8.17 8.07
N ASN A 133 6.63 8.53 9.20
CA ASN A 133 5.41 9.34 9.16
C ASN A 133 5.67 10.69 8.47
N LYS A 134 4.82 11.02 7.51
CA LYS A 134 4.87 12.29 6.77
C LYS A 134 3.86 13.26 7.35
N GLN A 135 4.19 14.55 7.32
CA GLN A 135 3.24 15.62 7.61
C GLN A 135 3.03 16.43 6.34
N LEU A 136 1.77 16.52 5.95
CA LEU A 136 1.33 17.20 4.75
C LEU A 136 0.37 18.31 5.14
N LEU A 137 0.26 19.30 4.27
CA LEU A 137 -0.63 20.42 4.47
C LEU A 137 -1.63 20.46 3.32
N LEU A 138 -2.85 20.03 3.57
CA LEU A 138 -3.92 20.10 2.60
C LEU A 138 -4.31 21.56 2.38
N THR A 139 -4.26 22.00 1.14
CA THR A 139 -4.63 23.35 0.72
C THR A 139 -5.74 23.31 -0.31
N PHE A 140 -6.53 24.39 -0.34
CA PHE A 140 -7.58 24.60 -1.34
C PHE A 140 -7.25 25.87 -2.12
N GLU A 141 -7.66 25.90 -3.38
CA GLU A 141 -7.74 27.13 -4.17
C GLU A 141 -8.82 28.08 -3.62
N ASP A 142 -8.88 29.29 -4.16
CA ASP A 142 -9.97 30.22 -3.85
C ASP A 142 -11.32 29.59 -4.22
N LEU A 143 -12.33 29.82 -3.38
CA LEU A 143 -13.67 29.29 -3.63
C LEU A 143 -14.22 29.77 -4.97
N ILE A 144 -14.83 28.83 -5.71
CA ILE A 144 -15.44 29.11 -7.00
C ILE A 144 -16.97 29.08 -6.84
N PRO A 145 -17.63 30.25 -6.74
CA PRO A 145 -19.08 30.31 -6.66
C PRO A 145 -19.74 30.12 -8.04
N ALA A 146 -20.91 29.47 -8.05
CA ALA A 146 -21.76 29.25 -9.21
C ALA A 146 -23.22 29.57 -8.86
N GLY A 147 -23.97 30.20 -9.78
CA GLY A 147 -25.40 30.54 -9.60
C GLY A 147 -25.74 32.04 -9.71
N GLY A 148 -24.74 32.92 -9.70
CA GLY A 148 -24.90 34.36 -9.95
C GLY A 148 -25.66 35.13 -8.86
N GLY A 149 -25.59 36.46 -8.94
CA GLY A 149 -26.22 37.37 -7.99
C GLY A 149 -25.25 38.01 -6.99
N PRO A 150 -25.68 39.05 -6.26
CA PRO A 150 -24.80 39.85 -5.41
C PRO A 150 -24.36 39.11 -4.13
N TYR A 151 -25.04 38.01 -3.78
CA TYR A 151 -24.78 37.19 -2.59
C TYR A 151 -23.50 36.37 -2.71
N GLN A 152 -23.07 36.04 -3.93
CA GLN A 152 -21.86 35.24 -4.18
C GLN A 152 -20.57 35.96 -3.79
N ARG A 153 -20.61 37.30 -3.70
CA ARG A 153 -19.50 38.13 -3.22
C ARG A 153 -19.05 37.80 -1.80
N ALA A 154 -19.88 37.11 -1.00
CA ALA A 154 -19.49 36.62 0.31
C ALA A 154 -18.36 35.56 0.24
N PHE A 155 -18.21 34.89 -0.91
CA PHE A 155 -17.24 33.81 -1.12
C PHE A 155 -16.10 34.21 -2.08
N GLU A 156 -16.21 35.34 -2.78
CA GLU A 156 -15.18 35.81 -3.72
C GLU A 156 -13.85 36.10 -3.01
N GLY A 157 -12.77 35.49 -3.51
CA GLY A 157 -11.41 35.63 -2.94
C GLY A 157 -11.26 34.97 -1.55
N HIS A 158 -12.26 34.20 -1.10
CA HIS A 158 -12.14 33.42 0.12
C HIS A 158 -11.31 32.16 -0.15
N LYS A 159 -10.16 32.07 0.51
CA LYS A 159 -9.34 30.87 0.52
C LYS A 159 -9.67 30.03 1.77
N PRO A 160 -10.15 28.78 1.62
CA PRO A 160 -10.42 27.91 2.76
C PRO A 160 -9.18 27.68 3.63
N SER A 161 -9.42 27.32 4.90
CA SER A 161 -8.33 27.03 5.84
C SER A 161 -7.52 25.81 5.40
N GLN A 162 -6.23 25.81 5.72
CA GLN A 162 -5.35 24.66 5.45
C GLN A 162 -5.47 23.65 6.60
N ILE A 163 -5.33 22.36 6.29
CA ILE A 163 -5.42 21.27 7.28
C ILE A 163 -4.12 20.49 7.31
N GLN A 164 -3.62 20.23 8.51
CA GLN A 164 -2.51 19.31 8.69
C GLN A 164 -3.01 17.86 8.57
N ILE A 165 -2.37 17.09 7.69
CA ILE A 165 -2.57 15.66 7.54
C ILE A 165 -1.28 14.97 7.99
N ASP A 166 -1.38 14.12 9.01
CA ASP A 166 -0.31 13.20 9.35
C ASP A 166 -0.57 11.88 8.65
N VAL A 167 0.37 11.43 7.83
CA VAL A 167 0.34 10.12 7.19
C VAL A 167 1.17 9.17 8.05
N GLU A 168 0.53 8.14 8.61
CA GLU A 168 1.19 7.07 9.36
C GLU A 168 1.73 6.01 8.39
N ASP A 169 3.06 5.92 8.33
CA ASP A 169 3.81 4.92 7.57
C ASP A 169 3.61 3.53 8.17
N MET A 170 3.40 2.54 7.31
CA MET A 170 3.32 1.15 7.69
C MET A 170 4.48 0.36 7.09
N GLU A 171 5.33 -0.18 7.98
CA GLU A 171 6.47 -0.99 7.56
C GLU A 171 6.08 -2.12 6.60
N THR A 172 6.60 -2.05 5.37
CA THR A 172 6.52 -3.15 4.41
C THR A 172 7.42 -4.30 4.82
N SER A 173 6.98 -5.51 4.52
CA SER A 173 7.73 -6.73 4.83
C SER A 173 8.30 -7.34 3.57
N HIS A 174 9.52 -7.86 3.69
CA HIS A 174 10.28 -8.43 2.57
C HIS A 174 10.70 -9.85 2.89
N CYS A 175 10.35 -10.79 2.00
CA CYS A 175 10.83 -12.16 2.03
C CYS A 175 11.54 -12.48 0.72
N SER A 176 12.60 -13.28 0.77
CA SER A 176 13.30 -13.73 -0.44
C SER A 176 13.72 -15.18 -0.38
N MET A 177 13.74 -15.82 -1.55
CA MET A 177 14.18 -17.19 -1.76
C MET A 177 15.10 -17.21 -2.97
N THR A 178 16.40 -17.43 -2.77
CA THR A 178 17.41 -17.22 -3.82
C THR A 178 18.37 -18.40 -3.95
N GLY A 179 18.79 -18.72 -5.18
CA GLY A 179 19.73 -19.81 -5.44
C GLY A 179 19.14 -21.19 -5.12
N ASP A 180 19.81 -21.91 -4.22
CA ASP A 180 19.42 -23.22 -3.69
C ASP A 180 18.59 -23.10 -2.42
N PRO A 181 17.30 -22.82 -2.58
CA PRO A 181 16.72 -21.57 -2.10
C PRO A 181 17.18 -21.23 -0.68
N HIS A 182 18.05 -20.21 -0.58
CA HIS A 182 18.31 -19.47 0.64
C HIS A 182 17.10 -18.60 0.95
N ILE A 183 16.36 -18.98 1.98
CA ILE A 183 15.18 -18.26 2.44
C ILE A 183 15.63 -17.23 3.46
N HIS A 184 15.29 -15.97 3.21
CA HIS A 184 15.31 -14.90 4.20
C HIS A 184 13.85 -14.56 4.48
N GLY A 185 13.38 -14.99 5.65
CA GLY A 185 12.01 -14.77 6.11
C GLY A 185 11.75 -13.32 6.51
N PHE A 186 10.50 -13.00 6.84
CA PHE A 186 10.09 -11.63 7.17
C PHE A 186 10.72 -11.12 8.47
N ASP A 187 10.94 -11.99 9.45
CA ASP A 187 11.50 -11.62 10.75
C ASP A 187 13.02 -11.88 10.83
N TYR A 188 13.68 -11.82 9.66
CA TYR A 188 15.13 -11.81 9.47
C TYR A 188 15.87 -13.12 9.78
N GLN A 189 15.16 -14.24 9.85
CA GLN A 189 15.79 -15.55 9.92
C GLN A 189 16.21 -16.05 8.54
N THR A 190 17.40 -16.64 8.48
CA THR A 190 17.97 -17.20 7.24
C THR A 190 18.13 -18.71 7.36
N TYR A 191 17.58 -19.44 6.39
CA TYR A 191 17.60 -20.90 6.36
C TYR A 191 17.49 -21.43 4.93
N HIS A 192 17.56 -22.75 4.74
CA HIS A 192 17.72 -23.38 3.43
C HIS A 192 16.71 -24.51 3.19
N LEU A 193 15.99 -24.43 2.06
CA LEU A 193 15.05 -25.46 1.62
C LEU A 193 15.68 -26.42 0.60
N TYR A 194 16.15 -27.59 1.03
CA TYR A 194 16.78 -28.57 0.13
C TYR A 194 15.86 -29.70 -0.34
N LYS A 195 14.56 -29.59 -0.07
CA LYS A 195 13.56 -30.59 -0.46
C LYS A 195 12.86 -30.22 -1.75
N THR A 196 12.54 -31.24 -2.55
CA THR A 196 11.75 -31.10 -3.78
C THR A 196 10.26 -31.19 -3.48
N GLY A 197 9.42 -30.47 -4.22
CA GLY A 197 7.96 -30.53 -4.12
C GLY A 197 7.28 -29.16 -4.20
N ASP A 198 6.01 -29.13 -3.79
CA ASP A 198 5.20 -27.91 -3.74
C ASP A 198 5.12 -27.42 -2.30
N PHE A 199 5.38 -26.14 -2.08
CA PHE A 199 5.37 -25.54 -0.75
C PHE A 199 4.63 -24.20 -0.75
N VAL A 200 3.95 -23.91 0.35
CA VAL A 200 3.35 -22.59 0.58
C VAL A 200 4.45 -21.64 1.03
N ALA A 201 4.89 -20.76 0.14
CA ALA A 201 5.89 -19.74 0.47
C ALA A 201 5.29 -18.67 1.39
N TYR A 202 4.04 -18.28 1.11
CA TYR A 202 3.36 -17.21 1.83
C TYR A 202 1.85 -17.35 1.70
N GLU A 203 1.10 -17.05 2.77
CA GLU A 203 -0.36 -17.09 2.81
C GLU A 203 -0.93 -16.07 3.80
N VAL A 204 -2.01 -15.40 3.39
CA VAL A 204 -2.92 -14.63 4.25
C VAL A 204 -4.35 -15.11 4.00
N LYS A 205 -4.83 -15.99 4.89
CA LYS A 205 -6.13 -16.67 4.75
C LYS A 205 -7.31 -15.69 4.69
N SER A 206 -7.26 -14.60 5.45
CA SER A 206 -8.33 -13.59 5.52
C SER A 206 -8.54 -12.83 4.21
N ARG A 207 -7.56 -12.85 3.29
CA ARG A 207 -7.61 -12.13 2.01
C ARG A 207 -7.65 -13.05 0.79
N ASP A 208 -7.76 -14.37 0.97
CA ASP A 208 -7.57 -15.36 -0.10
C ASP A 208 -6.25 -15.12 -0.87
N PHE A 209 -5.17 -14.78 -0.15
CA PHE A 209 -3.86 -14.51 -0.75
C PHE A 209 -2.90 -15.65 -0.45
N GLN A 210 -2.32 -16.25 -1.49
CA GLN A 210 -1.37 -17.34 -1.36
C GLN A 210 -0.32 -17.28 -2.48
N ILE A 211 0.95 -17.50 -2.11
CA ILE A 211 2.07 -17.71 -3.03
C ILE A 211 2.64 -19.09 -2.74
N MET A 212 2.76 -19.92 -3.78
CA MET A 212 3.38 -21.23 -3.69
C MET A 212 4.60 -21.31 -4.59
N ILE A 213 5.57 -22.11 -4.17
CA ILE A 213 6.74 -22.48 -4.96
C ILE A 213 6.67 -23.96 -5.32
N ARG A 214 7.21 -24.30 -6.50
CA ARG A 214 7.53 -25.67 -6.90
C ARG A 214 9.03 -25.79 -7.06
N THR A 215 9.61 -26.77 -6.38
CA THR A 215 11.04 -27.03 -6.42
C THR A 215 11.36 -28.37 -7.10
N TRP A 216 12.47 -28.41 -7.83
CA TRP A 216 13.02 -29.61 -8.45
C TRP A 216 14.44 -29.90 -7.95
N ALA A 217 14.96 -31.08 -8.30
CA ALA A 217 16.33 -31.45 -7.96
C ALA A 217 17.33 -30.60 -8.76
N CYS A 218 18.30 -30.01 -8.05
CA CYS A 218 19.28 -29.07 -8.58
C CYS A 218 20.65 -29.49 -8.05
N ASN A 219 21.30 -30.42 -8.74
CA ASN A 219 22.49 -31.12 -8.23
C ASN A 219 22.21 -31.85 -6.89
N ARG A 220 22.84 -31.43 -5.79
CA ARG A 220 22.70 -32.01 -4.44
C ARG A 220 21.70 -31.27 -3.56
N VAL A 221 21.01 -30.28 -4.12
CA VAL A 221 20.06 -29.39 -3.43
C VAL A 221 18.76 -29.30 -4.23
N ALA A 222 17.82 -28.47 -3.78
CA ALA A 222 16.62 -28.12 -4.54
C ALA A 222 16.76 -26.71 -5.14
N CYS A 223 16.02 -26.43 -6.21
CA CYS A 223 15.91 -25.09 -6.81
C CYS A 223 14.45 -24.82 -7.19
N ILE A 224 14.00 -23.56 -7.09
CA ILE A 224 12.66 -23.16 -7.55
C ILE A 224 12.60 -23.25 -9.08
N CYS A 225 11.56 -23.90 -9.61
CA CYS A 225 11.27 -23.99 -11.03
C CYS A 225 9.89 -23.43 -11.39
N GLY A 226 9.05 -23.14 -10.40
CA GLY A 226 7.73 -22.59 -10.64
C GLY A 226 7.20 -21.81 -9.45
N VAL A 227 6.36 -20.82 -9.73
CA VAL A 227 5.68 -20.00 -8.74
C VAL A 227 4.22 -19.83 -9.14
N THR A 228 3.31 -19.98 -8.19
CA THR A 228 1.90 -19.57 -8.36
C THR A 228 1.57 -18.45 -7.40
N ILE A 229 0.83 -17.47 -7.88
CA ILE A 229 0.38 -16.30 -7.13
C ILE A 229 -1.15 -16.29 -7.22
N ARG A 230 -1.82 -16.26 -6.07
CA ARG A 230 -3.27 -16.12 -5.98
C ARG A 230 -3.59 -14.96 -5.08
N GLU A 231 -4.27 -13.94 -5.58
CA GLU A 231 -5.02 -13.00 -4.74
C GLU A 231 -6.49 -13.05 -5.14
N ARG A 232 -7.32 -13.66 -4.28
CA ARG A 232 -8.73 -13.93 -4.56
C ARG A 232 -8.90 -14.74 -5.85
N ASN A 233 -9.36 -14.09 -6.92
CA ASN A 233 -9.61 -14.66 -8.23
C ASN A 233 -8.43 -14.48 -9.19
N ASP A 234 -7.46 -13.63 -8.87
CA ASP A 234 -6.28 -13.36 -9.68
C ASP A 234 -5.28 -14.49 -9.43
N ILE A 235 -5.28 -15.46 -10.33
CA ILE A 235 -4.47 -16.67 -10.20
C ILE A 235 -3.51 -16.72 -11.39
N ILE A 236 -2.22 -16.58 -11.09
CA ILE A 236 -1.13 -16.49 -12.05
C ILE A 236 -0.16 -17.64 -11.78
N LYS A 237 0.16 -18.42 -12.80
CA LYS A 237 1.16 -19.49 -12.77
C LYS A 237 2.34 -19.13 -13.64
N ILE A 238 3.52 -19.15 -13.05
CA ILE A 238 4.79 -18.89 -13.71
C ILE A 238 5.59 -20.18 -13.65
N ASN A 239 5.73 -20.86 -14.80
CA ASN A 239 6.23 -22.23 -14.87
C ASN A 239 7.46 -22.35 -15.76
N GLU A 240 8.52 -22.90 -15.19
CA GLU A 240 9.75 -23.35 -15.85
C GLU A 240 10.02 -24.84 -15.65
N CYS A 241 9.22 -25.52 -14.82
CA CYS A 241 9.43 -26.92 -14.43
C CYS A 241 9.29 -27.93 -15.58
N ASP A 242 8.67 -27.54 -16.70
CA ASP A 242 8.52 -28.41 -17.89
C ASP A 242 9.81 -28.49 -18.71
N GLN A 243 10.83 -27.69 -18.37
CA GLN A 243 12.10 -27.67 -19.08
C GLN A 243 13.03 -28.77 -18.57
N ALA A 244 14.02 -29.14 -19.38
CA ALA A 244 15.00 -30.13 -18.99
C ALA A 244 15.79 -29.63 -17.77
N ILE A 245 15.79 -30.41 -16.69
CA ILE A 245 16.53 -30.13 -15.43
C ILE A 245 18.02 -29.82 -15.69
N ARG A 246 18.57 -30.36 -16.78
CA ARG A 246 19.94 -30.10 -17.23
C ARG A 246 19.92 -29.41 -18.59
N GLY A 247 20.47 -28.20 -18.66
CA GLY A 247 20.63 -27.47 -19.91
C GLY A 247 20.48 -25.97 -19.71
N ARG A 248 20.58 -25.18 -20.79
CA ARG A 248 20.22 -23.76 -20.72
C ARG A 248 18.70 -23.65 -20.75
N HIS A 249 18.10 -23.19 -19.66
CA HIS A 249 16.67 -22.93 -19.66
C HIS A 249 16.33 -21.69 -20.49
N THR A 250 15.18 -21.79 -21.15
CA THR A 250 14.44 -20.68 -21.77
C THR A 250 13.66 -19.90 -20.72
N SER A 251 13.11 -18.76 -21.10
CA SER A 251 12.33 -17.94 -20.19
C SER A 251 11.00 -18.64 -19.79
N PRO A 252 10.52 -18.46 -18.54
CA PRO A 252 9.38 -19.21 -18.03
C PRO A 252 8.08 -18.88 -18.78
N THR A 253 7.13 -19.79 -18.72
CA THR A 253 5.77 -19.57 -19.25
C THR A 253 4.88 -18.94 -18.19
N ILE A 254 3.99 -18.04 -18.60
CA ILE A 254 3.03 -17.37 -17.72
C ILE A 254 1.62 -17.74 -18.18
N GLU A 255 0.81 -18.25 -17.27
CA GLU A 255 -0.58 -18.62 -17.49
C GLU A 255 -1.46 -17.94 -16.44
N ILE A 256 -2.66 -17.52 -16.84
CA ILE A 256 -3.66 -16.94 -15.93
C ILE A 256 -4.90 -17.84 -15.93
N ALA A 257 -5.44 -18.12 -14.75
CA ALA A 257 -6.62 -18.98 -14.64
C ALA A 257 -7.90 -18.20 -14.95
N ASN A 258 -8.04 -17.00 -14.38
CA ASN A 258 -9.20 -16.13 -14.54
C ASN A 258 -8.82 -14.82 -15.23
N GLN A 259 -9.84 -14.03 -15.56
CA GLN A 259 -9.62 -12.63 -15.91
C GLN A 259 -9.04 -11.90 -14.70
N LEU A 260 -7.88 -11.27 -14.88
CA LEU A 260 -7.22 -10.51 -13.84
C LEU A 260 -8.00 -9.23 -13.51
N SER A 261 -7.97 -8.86 -12.24
CA SER A 261 -8.66 -7.69 -11.69
C SER A 261 -8.02 -6.38 -12.17
N GLU A 262 -8.78 -5.29 -12.09
CA GLU A 262 -8.28 -3.95 -12.43
C GLU A 262 -7.17 -3.62 -11.42
N GLY A 263 -5.96 -3.29 -11.88
CA GLY A 263 -4.81 -3.05 -10.99
C GLY A 263 -3.80 -4.20 -10.90
N THR A 264 -4.13 -5.41 -11.34
CA THR A 264 -3.13 -6.48 -11.46
C THR A 264 -2.25 -6.26 -12.68
N ILE A 265 -0.95 -6.07 -12.47
CA ILE A 265 0.01 -5.77 -13.52
C ILE A 265 1.08 -6.85 -13.58
N ILE A 266 1.32 -7.37 -14.78
CA ILE A 266 2.42 -8.28 -15.07
C ILE A 266 3.39 -7.55 -16.00
N GLN A 267 4.62 -7.37 -15.55
CA GLN A 267 5.73 -6.84 -16.32
C GLN A 267 6.74 -7.94 -16.63
N ARG A 268 7.37 -7.85 -17.80
CA ARG A 268 8.35 -8.85 -18.22
C ARG A 268 9.44 -8.22 -19.07
N SER A 269 10.70 -8.46 -18.72
CA SER A 269 11.85 -8.02 -19.51
C SER A 269 11.87 -8.65 -20.91
N THR A 270 12.60 -8.02 -21.84
CA THR A 270 12.72 -8.49 -23.24
C THR A 270 13.31 -9.91 -23.35
N ASN A 271 14.27 -10.27 -22.49
CA ASN A 271 14.82 -11.63 -22.42
C ASN A 271 13.90 -12.63 -21.68
N GLY A 272 12.80 -12.13 -21.12
CA GLY A 272 11.78 -12.90 -20.41
C GLY A 272 12.18 -13.40 -19.02
N ARG A 273 13.35 -13.00 -18.51
CA ARG A 273 13.95 -13.51 -17.27
C ARG A 273 13.69 -12.68 -16.01
N HIS A 274 13.27 -11.44 -16.17
CA HIS A 274 12.81 -10.61 -15.06
C HIS A 274 11.31 -10.47 -15.19
N ILE A 275 10.58 -10.85 -14.15
CA ILE A 275 9.12 -10.77 -14.11
C ILE A 275 8.73 -10.04 -12.84
N GLY A 276 7.91 -9.00 -12.99
CA GLY A 276 7.27 -8.32 -11.87
C GLY A 276 5.76 -8.58 -11.94
N VAL A 277 5.18 -9.04 -10.83
CA VAL A 277 3.74 -9.14 -10.65
C VAL A 277 3.35 -8.20 -9.53
N TYR A 278 2.35 -7.37 -9.82
CA TYR A 278 1.84 -6.37 -8.92
C TYR A 278 0.36 -6.62 -8.69
N LEU A 279 -0.04 -6.66 -7.44
CA LEU A 279 -1.40 -7.00 -7.03
C LEU A 279 -2.17 -5.76 -6.54
N PRO A 280 -3.52 -5.74 -6.63
CA PRO A 280 -4.37 -4.66 -6.14
C PRO A 280 -4.17 -4.34 -4.67
N SER A 281 -3.79 -5.32 -3.85
CA SER A 281 -3.44 -5.09 -2.43
C SER A 281 -2.17 -4.29 -2.19
N GLY A 282 -1.42 -3.95 -3.23
CA GLY A 282 -0.10 -3.32 -3.13
C GLY A 282 1.06 -4.31 -3.10
N SER A 283 0.81 -5.60 -2.87
CA SER A 283 1.86 -6.63 -2.87
C SER A 283 2.62 -6.69 -4.20
N GLU A 284 3.94 -6.85 -4.10
CA GLU A 284 4.85 -6.98 -5.25
C GLU A 284 5.57 -8.33 -5.20
N ILE A 285 5.54 -9.05 -6.31
CA ILE A 285 6.26 -10.31 -6.48
C ILE A 285 7.26 -10.12 -7.62
N LYS A 286 8.54 -10.30 -7.30
CA LYS A 286 9.63 -10.25 -8.25
C LYS A 286 10.21 -11.64 -8.47
N LEU A 287 10.42 -12.00 -9.73
CA LEU A 287 11.13 -13.19 -10.13
C LEU A 287 12.34 -12.83 -10.98
N ASP A 288 13.51 -13.30 -10.56
CA ASP A 288 14.75 -13.23 -11.34
C ASP A 288 15.15 -14.66 -11.76
N VAL A 289 15.06 -14.93 -13.06
CA VAL A 289 15.30 -16.26 -13.62
C VAL A 289 16.70 -16.36 -14.20
N THR A 290 17.43 -17.40 -13.78
CA THR A 290 18.77 -17.72 -14.29
C THR A 290 18.69 -18.81 -15.36
N ASN A 291 19.84 -19.38 -15.74
CA ASN A 291 19.85 -20.55 -16.64
C ASN A 291 19.47 -21.85 -15.93
N TRP A 292 19.38 -21.86 -14.60
CA TRP A 292 19.37 -23.07 -13.77
C TRP A 292 18.29 -23.06 -12.68
N TYR A 293 17.92 -21.87 -12.21
CA TYR A 293 17.00 -21.68 -11.09
C TYR A 293 16.30 -20.32 -11.17
N MET A 294 15.22 -20.20 -10.40
CA MET A 294 14.44 -18.98 -10.24
C MET A 294 14.60 -18.43 -8.82
N ASN A 295 14.85 -17.12 -8.71
CA ASN A 295 14.78 -16.40 -7.44
C ASN A 295 13.41 -15.77 -7.27
N LEU A 296 12.88 -15.78 -6.05
CA LEU A 296 11.61 -15.19 -5.67
C LEU A 296 11.84 -14.12 -4.60
N PHE A 297 11.25 -12.94 -4.80
CA PHE A 297 11.17 -11.89 -3.79
C PHE A 297 9.72 -11.48 -3.63
N ILE A 298 9.27 -11.36 -2.39
CA ILE A 298 7.90 -11.02 -2.00
C ILE A 298 7.97 -9.77 -1.13
N THR A 299 7.33 -8.70 -1.58
CA THR A 299 7.11 -7.48 -0.81
C THR A 299 5.63 -7.36 -0.51
N THR A 300 5.27 -7.28 0.77
CA THR A 300 3.87 -7.22 1.21
C THR A 300 3.58 -5.90 1.93
N PRO A 301 2.37 -5.35 1.79
CA PRO A 301 1.97 -4.15 2.50
C PRO A 301 1.99 -4.40 4.00
N GLY A 302 2.20 -3.35 4.80
CA GLY A 302 2.15 -3.47 6.26
C GLY A 302 0.78 -3.92 6.77
N THR A 303 -0.28 -3.83 5.98
CA THR A 303 -1.61 -4.39 6.32
C THR A 303 -1.56 -5.89 6.58
N ASP A 304 -0.58 -6.61 6.00
CA ASP A 304 -0.40 -8.06 6.16
C ASP A 304 0.40 -8.45 7.42
N ARG A 305 0.90 -7.47 8.16
CA ARG A 305 1.68 -7.71 9.38
C ARG A 305 0.84 -8.52 10.38
N LYS A 306 1.46 -9.56 10.96
CA LYS A 306 0.86 -10.53 11.89
C LYS A 306 -0.25 -11.41 11.30
N MET A 307 -0.49 -11.35 10.00
CA MET A 307 -1.43 -12.24 9.31
C MET A 307 -0.75 -13.24 8.38
N ALA A 308 0.54 -13.01 8.08
CA ALA A 308 1.32 -13.88 7.22
C ALA A 308 1.58 -15.23 7.89
N THR A 309 1.53 -16.28 7.08
CA THR A 309 2.02 -17.61 7.42
C THR A 309 2.69 -18.22 6.18
N GLY A 310 3.48 -19.27 6.35
CA GLY A 310 4.18 -19.96 5.27
C GLY A 310 5.67 -20.07 5.56
N LEU A 311 6.44 -20.49 4.54
CA LEU A 311 7.90 -20.48 4.65
C LEU A 311 8.46 -19.08 4.96
N CYS A 312 7.85 -18.00 4.46
CA CYS A 312 8.31 -16.64 4.78
C CYS A 312 8.11 -16.21 6.26
N GLY A 313 7.53 -17.06 7.11
CA GLY A 313 7.35 -16.80 8.54
C GLY A 313 6.04 -16.12 8.91
N THR A 314 6.03 -15.51 10.10
CA THR A 314 4.85 -14.96 10.79
C THR A 314 4.64 -13.46 10.55
N ASN A 315 5.68 -12.74 10.12
CA ASN A 315 5.66 -11.31 9.82
C ASN A 315 5.13 -10.48 10.99
N ASP A 316 5.54 -10.80 12.21
CA ASP A 316 5.07 -10.14 13.44
C ASP A 316 6.16 -9.34 14.17
N GLY A 317 7.39 -9.36 13.67
CA GLY A 317 8.58 -8.76 14.24
C GLY A 317 9.32 -9.66 15.24
N ASN A 318 8.89 -10.90 15.43
CA ASN A 318 9.46 -11.83 16.40
C ASN A 318 10.27 -12.95 15.71
N PRO A 319 11.61 -12.87 15.67
CA PRO A 319 12.41 -13.93 15.04
C PRO A 319 12.29 -15.29 15.73
N ASP A 320 11.84 -15.33 17.00
CA ASP A 320 11.78 -16.55 17.82
C ASP A 320 10.59 -17.47 17.45
N ASN A 321 9.64 -17.00 16.65
CA ASN A 321 8.49 -17.79 16.20
C ASN A 321 8.41 -17.95 14.67
N GLU A 322 9.49 -17.66 13.95
CA GLU A 322 9.55 -17.75 12.48
C GLU A 322 9.10 -19.14 11.98
N PHE A 323 9.53 -20.20 12.67
CA PHE A 323 9.25 -21.58 12.30
C PHE A 323 7.90 -22.08 12.83
N THR A 324 6.85 -21.30 12.57
CA THR A 324 5.46 -21.64 12.91
C THR A 324 4.80 -22.47 11.79
N HIS A 325 4.28 -23.63 12.16
CA HIS A 325 3.57 -24.58 11.29
C HIS A 325 2.13 -24.10 10.97
N PRO A 326 1.45 -24.69 9.97
CA PRO A 326 0.06 -24.35 9.65
C PRO A 326 -0.94 -24.55 10.79
N ASP A 327 -0.65 -25.46 11.71
CA ASP A 327 -1.46 -25.76 12.89
C ASP A 327 -1.10 -24.91 14.13
N GLY A 328 -0.12 -24.01 14.00
CA GLY A 328 0.36 -23.13 15.05
C GLY A 328 1.47 -23.73 15.93
N PHE A 329 1.91 -24.96 15.68
CA PHE A 329 3.08 -25.53 16.35
C PHE A 329 4.36 -24.74 15.98
N GLN A 330 5.28 -24.55 16.92
CA GLN A 330 6.50 -23.77 16.72
C GLN A 330 7.73 -24.65 16.90
N ASP A 331 8.53 -24.78 15.85
CA ASP A 331 9.82 -25.43 15.93
C ASP A 331 10.88 -24.51 16.54
N PRO A 332 11.93 -25.06 17.19
CA PRO A 332 13.04 -24.26 17.69
C PRO A 332 13.74 -23.51 16.56
N ILE A 333 14.04 -22.23 16.79
CA ILE A 333 14.84 -21.45 15.85
C ILE A 333 16.27 -21.95 15.74
N CYS A 334 16.87 -21.71 14.58
CA CYS A 334 18.29 -21.94 14.39
C CYS A 334 19.13 -20.98 15.23
N ALA A 335 20.29 -21.47 15.70
CA ALA A 335 21.22 -20.64 16.44
C ALA A 335 21.66 -19.43 15.59
N PRO A 336 21.78 -18.22 16.18
CA PRO A 336 22.20 -17.03 15.45
C PRO A 336 23.52 -17.25 14.72
N ARG A 337 23.56 -16.93 13.42
CA ARG A 337 24.73 -17.11 12.52
C ARG A 337 25.14 -18.57 12.23
N ALA A 338 24.27 -19.54 12.48
CA ALA A 338 24.50 -20.91 12.02
C ALA A 338 24.50 -20.94 10.48
N ARG A 339 25.66 -21.25 9.88
CA ARG A 339 25.77 -21.48 8.43
C ARG A 339 25.20 -22.87 8.14
N GLY A 340 24.07 -22.96 7.44
CA GLY A 340 23.41 -24.23 7.11
C GLY A 340 22.21 -24.60 7.98
N CYS A 341 21.42 -23.62 8.43
CA CYS A 341 20.13 -23.88 9.07
C CYS A 341 19.17 -24.56 8.08
N ILE A 342 18.75 -25.79 8.37
CA ILE A 342 17.78 -26.56 7.57
C ILE A 342 16.68 -27.04 8.51
N PRO A 343 15.57 -26.29 8.65
CA PRO A 343 14.48 -26.65 9.54
C PRO A 343 13.50 -27.61 8.85
N ASP A 344 13.95 -28.84 8.55
CA ASP A 344 13.20 -29.85 7.77
C ASP A 344 11.75 -30.05 8.27
N SER A 345 11.54 -30.12 9.58
CA SER A 345 10.21 -30.30 10.19
C SER A 345 9.25 -29.17 9.80
N PHE A 346 9.68 -27.92 9.96
CA PHE A 346 8.93 -26.73 9.58
C PHE A 346 8.67 -26.66 8.07
N GLU A 347 9.68 -26.97 7.26
CA GLU A 347 9.55 -26.97 5.79
C GLU A 347 8.53 -28.01 5.31
N GLU A 348 8.58 -29.23 5.86
CA GLU A 348 7.64 -30.30 5.58
C GLU A 348 6.22 -29.96 6.08
N GLY A 349 6.09 -29.22 7.18
CA GLY A 349 4.81 -28.69 7.64
C GLY A 349 4.11 -27.80 6.60
N TRP A 350 4.88 -27.08 5.79
CA TRP A 350 4.38 -26.21 4.71
C TRP A 350 4.33 -26.86 3.32
N ARG A 351 4.64 -28.16 3.23
CA ARG A 351 4.50 -28.94 2.00
C ARG A 351 3.02 -29.08 1.64
N SER A 352 2.70 -28.78 0.39
CA SER A 352 1.36 -28.92 -0.16
C SER A 352 1.17 -30.26 -0.86
N ALA A 353 0.02 -30.90 -0.60
CA ALA A 353 -0.39 -32.07 -1.35
C ALA A 353 -0.85 -31.67 -2.77
N LYS A 354 -0.71 -32.59 -3.73
CA LYS A 354 -1.09 -32.35 -5.13
C LYS A 354 -2.53 -31.82 -5.32
N ARG A 355 -3.47 -32.24 -4.47
CA ARG A 355 -4.89 -31.82 -4.50
C ARG A 355 -5.12 -30.39 -4.00
N ASP A 356 -4.20 -29.88 -3.19
CA ASP A 356 -4.27 -28.57 -2.54
C ASP A 356 -3.34 -27.56 -3.24
N SER A 357 -2.46 -28.06 -4.13
CA SER A 357 -1.51 -27.25 -4.88
C SER A 357 -2.17 -26.44 -5.99
N LEU A 358 -1.89 -25.13 -5.99
CA LEU A 358 -2.27 -24.19 -7.04
C LEU A 358 -1.59 -24.45 -8.39
N PHE A 359 -0.55 -25.30 -8.44
CA PHE A 359 0.07 -25.69 -9.71
C PHE A 359 -0.77 -26.69 -10.50
N GLU A 360 -1.66 -27.39 -9.81
CA GLU A 360 -2.51 -28.46 -10.33
C GLU A 360 -3.98 -28.03 -10.35
N ASN A 361 -4.43 -27.24 -9.36
CA ASN A 361 -5.82 -26.89 -9.16
C ASN A 361 -6.04 -25.37 -9.17
N VAL A 362 -7.22 -24.97 -9.64
CA VAL A 362 -7.68 -23.58 -9.60
C VAL A 362 -8.82 -23.52 -8.58
N PRO A 363 -8.68 -22.74 -7.49
CA PRO A 363 -9.74 -22.58 -6.50
C PRO A 363 -11.03 -22.01 -7.08
N PRO A 364 -12.19 -22.26 -6.44
CA PRO A 364 -13.46 -21.65 -6.85
C PRO A 364 -13.40 -20.13 -6.83
N VAL A 365 -14.12 -19.50 -7.76
CA VAL A 365 -14.25 -18.04 -7.85
C VAL A 365 -14.96 -17.52 -6.60
N VAL A 366 -14.36 -16.54 -5.93
CA VAL A 366 -14.96 -15.82 -4.80
C VAL A 366 -15.64 -14.53 -5.28
N PRO A 367 -16.66 -13.99 -4.57
CA PRO A 367 -17.30 -12.74 -4.96
C PRO A 367 -16.30 -11.58 -5.06
N THR A 368 -16.42 -10.77 -6.12
CA THR A 368 -15.63 -9.54 -6.28
C THR A 368 -16.02 -8.53 -5.19
N GLN A 369 -15.03 -7.84 -4.61
CA GLN A 369 -15.28 -6.69 -3.74
C GLN A 369 -14.97 -5.39 -4.49
N PRO A 370 -15.60 -4.27 -4.10
CA PRO A 370 -15.24 -2.97 -4.63
C PRO A 370 -13.77 -2.68 -4.30
N GLU A 371 -12.99 -2.40 -5.33
CA GLU A 371 -11.61 -1.94 -5.20
C GLU A 371 -11.61 -0.45 -4.88
N ILE A 372 -10.77 -0.06 -3.92
CA ILE A 372 -10.51 1.35 -3.64
C ILE A 372 -9.68 1.89 -4.80
N LYS A 373 -10.14 2.98 -5.41
CA LYS A 373 -9.37 3.71 -6.43
C LYS A 373 -8.68 4.89 -5.75
N TYR A 374 -7.38 4.99 -6.01
CA TYR A 374 -6.54 6.09 -5.57
C TYR A 374 -6.46 7.09 -6.73
N CYS A 375 -6.92 8.31 -6.49
CA CYS A 375 -6.93 9.37 -7.48
C CYS A 375 -6.00 10.50 -7.07
N ALA A 376 -5.05 10.79 -7.96
CA ALA A 376 -4.22 11.98 -7.87
C ALA A 376 -4.88 13.14 -8.65
N CYS A 377 -4.93 14.31 -8.03
CA CYS A 377 -5.26 15.55 -8.73
C CYS A 377 -4.05 16.04 -9.51
N LYS A 378 -4.21 16.27 -10.81
CA LYS A 378 -3.18 16.89 -11.65
C LYS A 378 -3.72 18.16 -12.26
N ASP A 379 -2.92 19.22 -12.28
CA ASP A 379 -3.27 20.41 -13.04
C ASP A 379 -3.31 20.12 -14.54
N ASN A 380 -4.49 20.23 -15.15
CA ASN A 380 -4.56 20.47 -16.59
C ASN A 380 -4.48 21.98 -16.79
N HIS A 381 -3.60 22.43 -17.68
CA HIS A 381 -3.45 23.83 -18.11
C HIS A 381 -4.72 24.47 -18.75
N HIS A 382 -5.90 23.88 -18.55
CA HIS A 382 -7.22 24.35 -18.97
C HIS A 382 -8.17 24.72 -17.81
N GLY A 383 -7.69 24.76 -16.57
CA GLY A 383 -8.44 25.31 -15.43
C GLY A 383 -9.28 24.31 -14.61
N SER A 384 -9.22 23.01 -14.93
CA SER A 384 -9.82 21.94 -14.12
C SER A 384 -8.78 20.85 -13.84
N PRO A 385 -8.72 20.28 -12.62
CA PRO A 385 -7.78 19.21 -12.33
C PRO A 385 -8.17 17.96 -13.15
N ALA A 386 -7.20 17.33 -13.82
CA ALA A 386 -7.36 15.95 -14.26
C ALA A 386 -7.36 15.07 -13.01
N ILE A 387 -8.46 14.36 -12.79
CA ILE A 387 -8.52 13.25 -11.86
C ILE A 387 -7.99 12.03 -12.61
N ASN A 388 -6.84 11.50 -12.18
CA ASN A 388 -6.35 10.21 -12.68
C ASN A 388 -6.50 9.16 -11.59
N CYS A 389 -7.63 8.45 -11.62
CA CYS A 389 -7.92 7.36 -10.71
C CYS A 389 -7.31 6.05 -11.20
N THR A 390 -6.61 5.37 -10.32
CA THR A 390 -6.03 4.05 -10.58
C THR A 390 -6.25 3.17 -9.36
N VAL A 391 -6.48 1.88 -9.55
CA VAL A 391 -6.54 0.90 -8.43
C VAL A 391 -5.18 0.79 -7.72
N ARG A 392 -4.12 1.22 -8.40
CA ARG A 392 -2.76 1.29 -7.90
C ARG A 392 -2.19 2.65 -8.29
N GLU A 393 -1.97 3.54 -7.33
CA GLU A 393 -1.51 4.89 -7.65
C GLU A 393 -0.13 4.91 -8.31
N ASN A 394 0.19 6.02 -8.97
CA ASN A 394 1.52 6.30 -9.51
C ASN A 394 2.52 6.06 -8.37
N LEU A 395 3.32 5.00 -8.47
CA LEU A 395 4.45 4.70 -7.58
C LEU A 395 5.73 5.31 -8.21
N PRO A 396 6.01 6.63 -8.09
CA PRO A 396 7.29 7.17 -8.53
C PRO A 396 8.44 6.69 -7.63
N THR A 397 8.15 6.15 -6.45
CA THR A 397 9.15 5.90 -5.41
C THR A 397 9.46 4.41 -5.15
N SER A 398 8.62 3.45 -5.54
CA SER A 398 8.92 2.04 -5.26
C SER A 398 10.06 1.51 -6.14
N ARG A 399 10.96 0.70 -5.57
CA ARG A 399 11.90 -0.12 -6.37
C ARG A 399 11.07 -1.18 -7.08
N LEU A 400 10.58 -0.83 -8.27
CA LEU A 400 9.78 -1.71 -9.11
C LEU A 400 10.37 -3.12 -9.16
N ALA A 401 9.54 -4.13 -8.88
CA ALA A 401 9.86 -5.54 -9.09
C ALA A 401 10.57 -5.82 -10.43
N CYS A 402 10.20 -5.12 -11.52
CA CYS A 402 10.85 -5.24 -12.82
C CYS A 402 11.14 -3.86 -13.43
N PRO A 403 12.27 -3.22 -13.09
CA PRO A 403 12.56 -1.87 -13.57
C PRO A 403 12.75 -1.87 -15.09
N ASN A 404 12.10 -0.92 -15.77
CA ASN A 404 12.12 -0.75 -17.24
C ASN A 404 11.53 -1.93 -18.04
N CYS A 405 10.76 -2.81 -17.41
CA CYS A 405 10.11 -3.91 -18.10
C CYS A 405 8.78 -3.46 -18.73
N PRO A 406 8.48 -3.83 -19.99
CA PRO A 406 7.17 -3.56 -20.57
C PRO A 406 6.06 -4.34 -19.84
N THR A 407 4.91 -3.69 -19.68
CA THR A 407 3.68 -4.33 -19.21
C THR A 407 3.16 -5.29 -20.27
N VAL A 408 2.93 -6.55 -19.86
CA VAL A 408 2.47 -7.64 -20.72
C VAL A 408 1.11 -8.22 -20.29
N THR A 409 0.48 -7.70 -19.23
CA THR A 409 -0.81 -8.18 -18.68
C THR A 409 -1.84 -8.52 -19.76
N ASN A 410 -2.08 -7.60 -20.69
CA ASN A 410 -3.13 -7.72 -21.72
C ASN A 410 -2.83 -8.79 -22.79
N ARG A 411 -1.65 -9.43 -22.77
CA ARG A 411 -1.29 -10.50 -23.71
C ARG A 411 -1.80 -11.87 -23.27
N PHE A 412 -2.18 -12.01 -22.01
CA PHE A 412 -2.66 -13.27 -21.47
C PHE A 412 -4.18 -13.37 -21.59
N ARG A 413 -4.65 -14.57 -21.93
CA ARG A 413 -6.08 -14.90 -21.93
C ARG A 413 -6.32 -15.97 -20.86
N PRO A 414 -7.45 -15.91 -20.14
CA PRO A 414 -7.83 -16.95 -19.20
C PRO A 414 -7.83 -18.31 -19.90
N ASN A 415 -7.10 -19.27 -19.34
CA ASN A 415 -7.00 -20.62 -19.89
C ASN A 415 -8.14 -21.56 -19.44
N PHE A 416 -9.15 -21.04 -18.74
CA PHE A 416 -10.15 -21.86 -18.06
C PHE A 416 -11.38 -22.20 -18.93
N LEU A 417 -11.57 -23.51 -19.12
CA LEU A 417 -12.87 -24.16 -19.35
C LEU A 417 -13.36 -24.66 -17.99
N MET A 418 -14.59 -24.28 -17.61
CA MET A 418 -15.20 -24.61 -16.31
C MET A 418 -14.88 -26.03 -15.81
N GLY A 419 -14.10 -26.13 -14.72
CA GLY A 419 -13.95 -27.34 -13.91
C GLY A 419 -12.72 -28.23 -14.17
N LYS A 420 -11.72 -27.78 -14.94
CA LYS A 420 -10.45 -28.52 -15.11
C LYS A 420 -9.27 -27.64 -14.68
N GLY A 421 -8.26 -28.24 -14.05
CA GLY A 421 -7.00 -27.58 -13.66
C GLY A 421 -6.21 -27.02 -14.84
N TRP A 422 -4.98 -26.56 -14.63
CA TRP A 422 -4.15 -25.98 -15.69
C TRP A 422 -4.05 -26.93 -16.90
N ASN A 423 -4.20 -26.39 -18.12
CA ASN A 423 -4.03 -27.18 -19.34
C ASN A 423 -2.60 -27.74 -19.40
N LYS A 424 -2.43 -29.05 -19.18
CA LYS A 424 -1.14 -29.71 -19.40
C LYS A 424 -0.78 -29.58 -20.88
N ARG A 425 0.41 -29.06 -21.20
CA ARG A 425 0.95 -29.23 -22.55
C ARG A 425 1.07 -30.72 -22.83
N ALA A 426 0.54 -31.16 -23.97
CA ALA A 426 0.83 -32.48 -24.52
C ALA A 426 2.30 -32.50 -24.96
N ALA A 427 3.22 -32.72 -24.01
CA ALA A 427 4.50 -33.30 -24.35
C ALA A 427 4.19 -34.75 -24.73
N VAL A 428 4.21 -35.05 -26.03
CA VAL A 428 4.17 -36.42 -26.53
C VAL A 428 5.45 -37.10 -26.06
N PHE A 429 5.42 -37.67 -24.87
CA PHE A 429 6.14 -38.89 -24.57
C PHE A 429 5.09 -40.00 -24.61
N ASP A 430 5.35 -41.06 -25.38
CA ASP A 430 4.55 -42.28 -25.30
C ASP A 430 4.53 -42.73 -23.84
N ASP A 431 3.37 -42.58 -23.18
CA ASP A 431 3.06 -43.25 -21.92
C ASP A 431 3.00 -44.75 -22.23
N VAL A 432 4.15 -45.42 -22.10
CA VAL A 432 4.12 -46.82 -21.73
C VAL A 432 3.75 -46.82 -20.25
N ASP A 433 2.48 -47.13 -19.95
CA ASP A 433 2.00 -47.42 -18.60
C ASP A 433 2.82 -48.58 -18.01
N ILE A 434 3.97 -48.25 -17.41
CA ILE A 434 4.65 -49.11 -16.47
C ILE A 434 3.99 -48.82 -15.13
N PRO A 435 3.41 -49.81 -14.44
CA PRO A 435 2.79 -49.60 -13.14
C PRO A 435 3.74 -48.84 -12.22
N ASP A 436 3.28 -47.71 -11.69
CA ASP A 436 4.05 -46.90 -10.74
C ASP A 436 4.54 -47.80 -9.60
N LEU A 437 5.86 -47.99 -9.54
CA LEU A 437 6.49 -48.52 -8.34
C LEU A 437 6.23 -47.50 -7.22
N PRO A 438 5.83 -47.96 -6.00
CA PRO A 438 5.61 -47.05 -4.89
C PRO A 438 6.83 -46.16 -4.70
N TYR A 439 6.59 -44.85 -4.56
CA TYR A 439 7.63 -43.84 -4.39
C TYR A 439 8.39 -44.10 -3.08
N THR A 440 9.46 -44.88 -3.17
CA THR A 440 10.43 -45.08 -2.10
C THR A 440 11.79 -44.64 -2.61
N GLN A 441 12.12 -43.37 -2.40
CA GLN A 441 13.52 -42.96 -2.28
C GLN A 441 13.72 -42.37 -0.89
N VAL A 442 14.70 -42.95 -0.20
CA VAL A 442 15.10 -42.65 1.17
C VAL A 442 15.69 -41.24 1.20
N ASP A 443 15.32 -40.45 2.21
CA ASP A 443 16.01 -39.20 2.54
C ASP A 443 17.53 -39.38 2.43
N ILE A 444 18.21 -38.37 1.88
CA ILE A 444 19.67 -38.37 1.78
C ILE A 444 20.23 -38.55 3.19
N PRO A 445 21.02 -39.62 3.48
CA PRO A 445 21.60 -39.81 4.79
C PRO A 445 22.53 -38.64 5.12
N GLY A 446 22.33 -38.04 6.30
CA GLY A 446 23.20 -37.00 6.84
C GLY A 446 24.58 -37.55 7.16
N ASP A 447 25.49 -37.54 6.19
CA ASP A 447 26.90 -37.79 6.44
C ASP A 447 27.62 -36.47 6.70
N THR A 448 28.13 -36.36 7.93
CA THR A 448 29.14 -35.39 8.36
C THR A 448 30.33 -35.42 7.40
N ILE A 449 30.56 -34.34 6.63
CA ILE A 449 31.77 -34.22 5.80
C ILE A 449 32.44 -32.88 6.10
N GLN A 450 33.70 -32.96 6.53
CA GLN A 450 34.63 -31.84 6.64
C GLN A 450 34.73 -31.12 5.29
N MET A 451 34.53 -29.80 5.30
CA MET A 451 34.69 -28.95 4.13
C MET A 451 36.16 -28.91 3.70
N ASP A 452 36.43 -29.31 2.45
CA ASP A 452 37.64 -28.89 1.75
C ASP A 452 37.23 -27.74 0.80
N TYR A 453 37.76 -26.56 1.08
CA TYR A 453 37.30 -25.28 0.54
C TYR A 453 38.18 -24.90 -0.64
N THR A 454 37.93 -25.45 -1.83
CA THR A 454 38.48 -24.90 -3.07
C THR A 454 37.46 -25.00 -4.21
N ASP A 455 37.35 -23.90 -4.96
CA ASP A 455 36.49 -23.66 -6.13
C ASP A 455 34.99 -23.34 -5.90
N PHE A 456 34.73 -22.15 -5.37
CA PHE A 456 33.79 -21.22 -6.01
C PHE A 456 34.48 -19.86 -6.11
N LYS A 457 34.79 -19.42 -7.34
CA LYS A 457 35.26 -18.05 -7.61
C LYS A 457 34.04 -17.12 -7.62
N ASP A 458 34.13 -16.11 -6.76
CA ASP A 458 33.28 -14.92 -6.73
C ASP A 458 33.19 -14.24 -8.10
N ASP A 459 31.97 -13.97 -8.55
CA ASP A 459 31.66 -12.83 -9.42
C ASP A 459 30.91 -11.82 -8.54
N THR A 460 31.67 -11.00 -7.82
CA THR A 460 31.19 -9.74 -7.24
C THR A 460 31.84 -8.59 -8.00
N ASP A 461 31.13 -8.07 -8.98
CA ASP A 461 31.41 -6.75 -9.54
C ASP A 461 30.10 -5.98 -9.54
N ILE A 462 30.05 -4.89 -8.77
CA ILE A 462 29.49 -3.57 -9.12
C ILE A 462 29.66 -2.58 -7.94
N ASP A 463 30.37 -1.50 -8.27
CA ASP A 463 30.40 -0.13 -7.73
C ASP A 463 31.09 0.23 -6.40
N THR A 464 32.41 0.38 -6.50
CA THR A 464 33.16 1.48 -5.87
C THR A 464 32.94 2.81 -6.59
N ALA A 465 32.47 3.84 -5.87
CA ALA A 465 32.77 5.23 -6.20
C ALA A 465 32.91 6.13 -4.96
N HIS A 466 34.11 6.68 -4.83
CA HIS A 466 34.54 7.90 -4.12
C HIS A 466 34.44 7.98 -2.58
N ASN A 467 35.55 7.57 -1.97
CA ASN A 467 35.97 8.02 -0.64
C ASN A 467 37.10 9.06 -0.79
N THR A 468 36.84 10.31 -0.40
CA THR A 468 37.85 11.36 -0.29
C THR A 468 38.47 11.27 1.11
N ARG A 469 39.76 10.90 1.17
CA ARG A 469 40.56 10.86 2.40
C ARG A 469 40.71 12.26 3.00
N ILE A 470 40.40 12.43 4.29
CA ILE A 470 41.14 13.33 5.19
C ILE A 470 41.44 12.58 6.50
N ALA A 471 42.63 12.88 7.02
CA ALA A 471 43.43 12.16 7.99
C ALA A 471 42.83 11.99 9.40
N SER A 472 43.34 10.92 10.02
CA SER A 472 43.39 10.63 11.45
C SER A 472 43.72 11.82 12.34
N ASN A 473 43.10 11.88 13.52
CA ASN A 473 43.83 12.07 14.78
C ASN A 473 43.00 11.64 16.00
N ASP A 474 43.71 10.94 16.89
CA ASP A 474 43.64 10.95 18.34
C ASP A 474 42.43 10.38 19.12
N GLY A 475 42.79 9.44 20.00
CA GLY A 475 42.48 9.59 21.42
C GLY A 475 41.25 8.83 21.92
N GLY A 476 41.47 7.60 22.39
CA GLY A 476 40.48 6.92 23.23
C GLY A 476 40.28 7.66 24.56
N PHE A 477 39.11 7.52 25.18
CA PHE A 477 38.96 7.35 26.62
C PHE A 477 37.53 6.88 26.96
N SER A 478 37.49 5.85 27.81
CA SER A 478 36.31 5.27 28.45
C SER A 478 35.79 6.18 29.56
N TYR A 479 34.47 6.35 29.71
CA TYR A 479 33.86 6.91 30.92
C TYR A 479 32.58 6.16 31.33
N LYS A 480 32.76 5.16 32.20
CA LYS A 480 31.83 4.89 33.31
C LYS A 480 32.12 5.91 34.43
N LYS A 481 31.06 6.31 35.14
CA LYS A 481 30.96 7.23 36.30
C LYS A 481 30.80 8.71 35.96
N LEU A 482 29.60 9.25 36.18
CA LEU A 482 29.29 9.96 37.42
C LEU A 482 27.78 10.30 37.49
N LEU A 483 27.14 9.76 38.52
CA LEU A 483 25.82 10.14 39.03
C LEU A 483 25.91 11.49 39.77
N SER A 484 24.74 12.13 39.87
CA SER A 484 24.31 13.14 40.86
C SER A 484 24.56 14.62 40.52
N GLY A 485 23.46 15.38 40.49
CA GLY A 485 23.50 16.84 40.62
C GLY A 485 22.29 17.59 40.05
N LEU A 486 21.31 17.84 40.93
CA LEU A 486 20.44 19.03 40.96
C LEU A 486 19.10 19.04 40.20
N ARG A 487 18.05 19.05 41.02
CA ARG A 487 16.70 19.58 40.80
C ARG A 487 16.69 21.11 40.66
N GLN A 488 15.55 21.59 40.14
CA GLN A 488 14.85 22.88 40.39
C GLN A 488 15.25 24.10 39.54
N ALA A 489 14.36 24.51 38.62
CA ALA A 489 13.22 25.42 38.84
C ALA A 489 13.02 26.49 37.74
N VAL A 490 11.73 26.85 37.54
CA VAL A 490 11.16 28.10 36.97
C VAL A 490 11.17 28.19 35.43
N SER A 491 10.08 28.52 34.71
CA SER A 491 8.73 29.03 35.04
C SER A 491 7.65 28.33 34.24
#